data_AF-A0A1H3ZDG9-F1
#
_entry.id   AF-A0A1H3ZDG9-F1
#
_cell.length_a   1.000
_cell.length_b   1.000
_cell.length_c   1.000
_cell.angle_alpha   90.00
_cell.angle_beta   90.00
_cell.angle_gamma   90.00
#
_symmetry.space_group_name_H-M   'P 1'
#
loop_
_entity.id
_entity.type
_entity.pdbx_description
1 polymer ?
#
loop_
_entity_poly.entity_id
_entity_poly.type
_entity_poly.pdbx_seq_one_letter_code
_entity_poly.pdbx_strand_id
1 'polypeptide(L)'
;MPNRAIQRLFQSYKAALDESPQPRKNRRAITSITYCRTRDMGVSYYACPDCQEWWEQCHSCRHRCCYVCAQKHRKDWIEAQKQ
;
A
#
# COMPACT_ATOMS: atom_id res chain seq x y z
N MET A 1 -6.74 6.79 9.75
CA MET A 1 -6.11 6.40 8.45
C MET A 1 -4.77 5.73 8.72
N PRO A 2 -4.35 4.70 7.95
CA PRO A 2 -3.04 4.08 8.17
C PRO A 2 -1.94 5.13 8.01
N ASN A 3 -1.00 5.17 8.96
CA ASN A 3 0.18 6.03 8.91
C ASN A 3 0.84 5.87 7.52
N ARG A 4 1.05 6.96 6.78
CA ARG A 4 1.63 6.98 5.42
C ARG A 4 3.08 7.48 5.37
N ALA A 5 3.80 7.41 6.48
CA ALA A 5 5.16 7.98 6.59
C ALA A 5 6.11 7.42 5.54
N ILE A 6 6.09 6.11 5.28
CA ILE A 6 6.98 5.48 4.29
C ILE A 6 6.64 5.92 2.87
N GLN A 7 5.35 6.02 2.51
CA GLN A 7 4.95 6.52 1.20
C GLN A 7 5.41 7.95 0.99
N ARG A 8 5.21 8.81 2.00
CA ARG A 8 5.65 10.22 1.95
C ARG A 8 7.15 10.33 1.80
N LEU A 9 7.92 9.51 2.52
CA LEU A 9 9.37 9.45 2.41
C LEU A 9 9.82 9.02 1.01
N PHE A 10 9.25 7.97 0.44
CA PHE A 10 9.60 7.54 -0.92
C PHE A 10 9.19 8.58 -1.97
N GLN A 11 8.06 9.26 -1.79
CA GLN A 11 7.63 10.35 -2.66
C GLN A 11 8.59 11.55 -2.59
N SER A 12 9.01 11.97 -1.39
CA SER A 12 9.90 13.13 -1.21
C SER A 12 11.29 12.91 -1.78
N TYR A 13 11.77 11.66 -1.81
CA TYR A 13 13.09 11.30 -2.35
C TYR A 13 13.02 10.61 -3.72
N LYS A 14 11.89 10.72 -4.44
CA LYS A 14 11.67 9.99 -5.69
C LYS A 14 12.81 10.15 -6.69
N ALA A 15 13.26 11.39 -6.94
CA ALA A 15 14.35 11.65 -7.88
C ALA A 15 15.65 10.92 -7.50
N ALA A 16 16.08 11.04 -6.25
CA ALA A 16 17.27 10.35 -5.74
C ALA A 16 17.11 8.80 -5.79
N LEU A 17 15.92 8.28 -5.51
CA LEU A 17 15.64 6.85 -5.56
C LEU A 17 15.67 6.30 -6.99
N ASP A 18 15.15 7.06 -7.97
CA ASP A 18 15.16 6.69 -9.38
C ASP A 18 16.59 6.63 -9.95
N GLU A 19 17.45 7.57 -9.55
CA GLU A 19 18.87 7.61 -9.94
C GLU A 19 19.72 6.58 -9.19
N SER A 20 19.29 6.12 -8.01
CA SER A 20 20.07 5.19 -7.22
C SER A 20 20.20 3.80 -7.90
N PRO A 21 21.39 3.19 -7.89
CA PRO A 21 21.58 1.83 -8.38
C PRO A 21 20.88 0.84 -7.45
N GLN A 22 19.76 0.29 -7.93
CA GLN A 22 18.90 -0.62 -7.17
C GLN A 22 18.58 -1.87 -7.98
N PRO A 23 18.61 -3.06 -7.36
CA PRO A 23 18.07 -4.26 -7.97
C PRO A 23 16.61 -4.04 -8.38
N ARG A 24 16.19 -4.64 -9.50
CA ARG A 24 14.81 -4.54 -10.02
C ARG A 24 13.73 -4.86 -8.97
N LYS A 25 14.00 -5.81 -8.07
CA LYS A 25 13.10 -6.17 -6.95
C LYS A 25 12.86 -5.00 -5.98
N ASN A 26 13.88 -4.19 -5.71
CA ASN A 26 13.78 -3.02 -4.82
C ASN A 26 12.99 -1.92 -5.49
N ARG A 27 13.25 -1.62 -6.77
CA ARG A 27 12.49 -0.64 -7.56
C ARG A 27 10.99 -0.96 -7.56
N ARG A 28 10.64 -2.23 -7.81
CA ARG A 28 9.24 -2.70 -7.73
C ARG A 28 8.63 -2.49 -6.34
N ALA A 29 9.37 -2.83 -5.28
CA ALA A 29 8.90 -2.63 -3.92
C ALA A 29 8.68 -1.14 -3.59
N ILE A 30 9.62 -0.26 -3.96
CA ILE A 30 9.53 1.19 -3.76
C ILE A 30 8.29 1.72 -4.47
N THR A 31 8.12 1.43 -5.77
CA THR A 31 6.93 1.86 -6.53
C THR A 31 5.64 1.36 -5.90
N SER A 32 5.53 0.06 -5.60
CA SER A 32 4.31 -0.50 -5.00
C SER A 32 3.97 0.13 -3.66
N ILE A 33 4.97 0.38 -2.80
CA ILE A 33 4.76 1.00 -1.49
C ILE A 33 4.32 2.45 -1.66
N THR A 34 5.03 3.22 -2.49
CA THR A 34 4.77 4.65 -2.78
C THR A 34 3.31 4.91 -3.13
N TYR A 35 2.73 4.09 -4.02
CA TYR A 35 1.36 4.30 -4.52
C TYR A 35 0.29 3.48 -3.78
N CYS A 36 0.66 2.67 -2.78
CA CYS A 36 -0.30 1.82 -2.09
C CYS A 36 -1.44 2.64 -1.43
N ARG A 37 -2.70 2.31 -1.76
CA ARG A 37 -3.91 3.01 -1.29
C ARG A 37 -3.94 4.49 -1.67
N THR A 38 -3.49 4.78 -2.88
CA THR A 38 -3.66 6.06 -3.58
C THR A 38 -4.54 5.84 -4.82
N ARG A 39 -4.99 6.93 -5.46
CA ARG A 39 -5.81 6.84 -6.68
C ARG A 39 -5.05 6.22 -7.86
N ASP A 40 -3.71 6.28 -7.85
CA ASP A 40 -2.85 5.65 -8.85
C ASP A 40 -3.01 4.12 -8.92
N MET A 41 -3.50 3.50 -7.84
CA MET A 41 -3.76 2.06 -7.79
C MET A 41 -5.18 1.67 -8.26
N GLY A 42 -6.02 2.66 -8.59
CA GLY A 42 -7.45 2.45 -8.83
C GLY A 42 -8.30 2.68 -7.59
N VAL A 43 -9.57 2.99 -7.83
CA VAL A 43 -10.57 3.34 -6.82
C VAL A 43 -11.85 2.58 -7.08
N SER A 44 -12.44 2.00 -6.03
CA SER A 44 -13.83 1.53 -6.05
C SER A 44 -14.71 2.56 -5.35
N TYR A 45 -15.86 2.84 -5.95
CA TYR A 45 -16.89 3.70 -5.37
C TYR A 45 -17.99 2.81 -4.79
N TYR A 46 -18.38 3.12 -3.56
CA TYR A 46 -19.45 2.45 -2.87
C TYR A 46 -20.51 3.47 -2.51
N ALA A 47 -21.76 3.04 -2.56
CA ALA A 47 -22.90 3.81 -2.10
C ALA A 47 -23.78 2.89 -1.26
N CYS A 48 -24.25 3.40 -0.13
CA CYS A 48 -25.27 2.71 0.65
C CYS A 48 -26.64 3.03 0.04
N PRO A 49 -27.43 2.02 -0.38
CA PRO A 49 -28.74 2.25 -0.96
C PRO A 49 -29.75 2.88 0.03
N ASP A 50 -29.53 2.67 1.34
CA ASP A 50 -30.49 3.07 2.37
C ASP A 50 -30.24 4.47 2.95
N CYS A 51 -28.98 4.90 3.08
CA CYS A 51 -28.62 6.18 3.71
C CYS A 51 -28.00 7.22 2.77
N GLN A 52 -27.89 6.92 1.47
CA GLN A 52 -27.29 7.80 0.45
C GLN A 52 -25.83 8.22 0.71
N GLU A 53 -25.15 7.63 1.69
CA GLU A 53 -23.73 7.82 1.90
C GLU A 53 -22.93 7.15 0.79
N TRP A 54 -21.89 7.84 0.32
CA TRP A 54 -20.95 7.32 -0.66
C TRP A 54 -19.53 7.47 -0.15
N TRP A 55 -18.69 6.50 -0.49
CA TRP A 55 -17.27 6.56 -0.16
C TRP A 55 -16.42 5.95 -1.25
N GLU A 56 -15.21 6.47 -1.37
CA GLU A 56 -14.18 5.92 -2.24
C GLU A 56 -13.21 5.03 -1.46
N GLN A 57 -12.80 3.94 -2.08
CA GLN A 57 -11.79 3.05 -1.55
C GLN A 57 -10.65 2.89 -2.56
N CYS A 58 -9.50 3.49 -2.25
CA CYS A 58 -8.28 3.27 -3.03
C CYS A 58 -7.79 1.82 -2.85
N HIS A 59 -7.33 1.21 -3.93
CA HIS A 59 -6.88 -0.18 -3.95
C HIS A 59 -5.49 -0.35 -3.31
N SER A 60 -5.24 -1.55 -2.78
CA SER A 60 -3.97 -1.90 -2.13
C SER A 60 -2.98 -2.49 -3.14
N CYS A 61 -1.68 -2.19 -3.01
CA CYS A 61 -0.64 -2.70 -3.93
C CYS A 61 -0.38 -4.22 -3.83
N ARG A 62 -0.80 -4.85 -2.72
CA ARG A 62 -0.60 -6.29 -2.42
C ARG A 62 0.87 -6.76 -2.46
N HIS A 63 1.84 -5.85 -2.44
CA HIS A 63 3.25 -6.21 -2.47
C HIS A 63 3.71 -6.73 -1.10
N ARG A 64 4.45 -7.85 -1.08
CA ARG A 64 4.90 -8.53 0.16
C ARG A 64 5.77 -7.69 1.11
N CYS A 65 6.45 -6.67 0.58
CA CYS A 65 7.27 -5.75 1.38
C CYS A 65 6.48 -4.53 1.89
N CYS A 66 5.24 -4.33 1.43
CA CYS A 66 4.43 -3.20 1.89
C CYS A 66 3.94 -3.47 3.31
N TYR A 67 4.37 -2.66 4.27
CA TYR A 67 3.98 -2.81 5.67
C TYR A 67 2.45 -2.74 5.87
N VAL A 68 1.72 -2.00 5.02
CA VAL A 68 0.26 -1.94 5.07
C VAL A 68 -0.37 -3.26 4.61
N CYS A 69 0.11 -3.82 3.49
CA CYS A 69 -0.48 -5.02 2.89
C CYS A 69 -0.02 -6.31 3.56
N ALA A 70 1.26 -6.39 3.93
CA ALA A 70 1.89 -7.58 4.49
C ALA A 70 1.54 -7.81 5.96
N GLN A 71 1.05 -6.78 6.68
CA GLN A 71 0.72 -6.92 8.10
C GLN A 71 -0.38 -7.95 8.33
N LYS A 72 -1.41 -8.02 7.46
CA LYS A 72 -2.47 -9.01 7.59
C LYS A 72 -1.92 -10.43 7.45
N HIS A 73 -1.21 -10.72 6.36
CA HIS A 73 -0.60 -12.04 6.15
C HIS A 73 0.36 -12.43 7.28
N ARG A 74 1.15 -11.49 7.80
CA ARG A 74 2.04 -11.74 8.94
C ARG A 74 1.25 -12.10 10.19
N LYS A 75 0.22 -11.33 10.53
CA LYS A 75 -0.64 -11.60 11.70
C LYS A 75 -1.33 -12.95 11.57
N ASP A 76 -1.96 -13.20 10.42
CA ASP A 76 -2.67 -14.44 10.13
C ASP A 76 -1.70 -15.65 10.26
N TRP A 77 -0.45 -15.54 9.80
CA TRP A 77 0.58 -16.56 10.00
C TRP A 77 0.96 -16.75 11.47
N ILE A 78 1.20 -15.67 12.23
CA ILE A 78 1.55 -15.75 13.66
C ILE A 78 0.45 -16.45 14.46
N GLU A 79 -0.82 -16.10 14.23
CA GLU A 79 -1.95 -16.74 14.92
C GLU A 79 -2.06 -18.24 14.58
N ALA A 80 -1.76 -18.62 13.34
CA ALA A 80 -1.73 -20.02 12.95
C ALA A 80 -0.60 -20.83 13.62
N GLN A 81 0.46 -20.19 14.12
CA GLN A 81 1.56 -20.87 14.85
C GLN A 81 1.28 -21.04 16.35
N LYS A 82 0.18 -20.47 16.89
CA LYS A 82 -0.17 -20.59 18.32
C LYS A 82 -1.06 -21.80 18.62
N GLN A 83 -1.44 -22.56 17.59
CA GLN A 83 -2.18 -23.81 17.67
C GLN A 83 -1.20 -24.98 17.71
#